data_AF-A0A0V0YY67-F1
#
_entry.id   AF-A0A0V0YY67-F1
#
_cell.length_a   1.000
_cell.length_b   1.000
_cell.length_c   1.000
_cell.angle_alpha   90.00
_cell.angle_beta   90.00
_cell.angle_gamma   90.00
#
_symmetry.space_group_name_H-M   'P 1'
#
loop_
_entity.id
_entity.type
_entity.pdbx_description
1 polymer ?
#
loop_
_entity_poly.entity_id
_entity_poly.type
_entity_poly.pdbx_seq_one_letter_code
_entity_poly.pdbx_strand_id
1 'polypeptide(L)'
;LETLASVRVPRALMVSPKDQVRRSELHVFGDASETAFGAVAYLMTESMDGAKEVRFCLAKIRVAPVRRLSLPRLELMAALHVARLK
;
A
#
# COMPACT_ATOMS: atom_id res chain seq x y z
N LEU A 1 25.89 7.17 3.21
CA LEU A 1 24.97 8.30 2.89
C LEU A 1 25.14 8.82 1.47
N GLU A 2 26.33 8.70 0.85
CA GLU A 2 26.61 9.16 -0.53
C GLU A 2 25.68 8.54 -1.60
N THR A 3 25.19 7.32 -1.39
CA THR A 3 24.25 6.64 -2.28
C THR A 3 22.79 7.08 -2.15
N LEU A 4 22.45 7.94 -1.17
CA LEU A 4 21.06 8.39 -0.99
C LEU A 4 20.63 9.32 -2.14
N ALA A 5 21.55 10.10 -2.69
CA ALA A 5 21.29 11.03 -3.79
C ALA A 5 20.88 10.34 -5.10
N SER A 6 21.24 9.07 -5.28
CA SER A 6 20.85 8.27 -6.46
C SER A 6 19.51 7.56 -6.30
N VAL A 7 18.92 7.54 -5.10
CA VAL A 7 17.61 6.92 -4.91
C VAL A 7 16.55 7.75 -5.64
N ARG A 8 15.82 7.10 -6.55
CA ARG A 8 14.69 7.68 -7.27
C ARG A 8 13.45 6.90 -6.87
N VAL A 9 12.44 7.61 -6.35
CA VAL A 9 11.10 7.05 -6.12
C VAL A 9 10.18 7.67 -7.15
N PRO A 10 9.70 6.90 -8.16
CA PRO A 10 8.78 7.42 -9.15
C PRO A 10 7.46 7.80 -8.46
N ARG A 11 7.14 9.10 -8.44
CA ARG A 11 5.97 9.63 -7.71
C ARG A 11 4.66 9.58 -8.51
N ALA A 12 4.75 9.42 -9.83
CA ALA A 12 3.56 9.29 -10.68
C ALA A 12 2.90 7.92 -10.44
N LEU A 13 1.64 7.95 -10.01
CA LEU A 13 0.83 6.74 -9.82
C LEU A 13 0.24 6.21 -11.12
N MET A 14 0.03 7.08 -12.11
CA MET A 14 -0.41 6.71 -13.45
C MET A 14 0.64 7.20 -14.45
N VAL A 15 1.17 6.28 -15.25
CA VAL A 15 2.11 6.60 -16.34
C VAL A 15 1.38 6.64 -17.68
N SER A 16 0.39 5.78 -17.85
CA SER A 16 -0.45 5.79 -19.04
C SER A 16 -1.47 6.93 -19.02
N PRO A 17 -1.72 7.59 -20.17
CA PRO A 17 -2.83 8.52 -20.32
C PRO A 17 -4.17 7.89 -19.93
N LYS A 18 -5.07 8.67 -19.32
CA LYS A 18 -6.35 8.15 -18.78
C LYS A 18 -7.22 7.47 -19.85
N ASP A 19 -7.18 7.98 -21.07
CA ASP A 19 -7.86 7.45 -22.26
C ASP A 19 -7.32 6.08 -22.71
N GLN A 20 -6.14 5.68 -22.24
CA GLN A 20 -5.53 4.38 -22.54
C GLN A 20 -5.64 3.39 -21.38
N VAL A 21 -6.31 3.75 -20.29
CA VAL A 21 -6.53 2.88 -19.13
C VAL A 21 -7.92 2.24 -19.24
N ARG A 22 -7.93 0.91 -19.40
CA ARG A 22 -9.14 0.10 -19.44
C ARG A 22 -9.76 -0.07 -18.05
N ARG A 23 -8.93 -0.33 -17.05
CA ARG A 23 -9.37 -0.61 -15.67
C ARG A 23 -8.33 -0.08 -14.70
N SER A 24 -8.80 0.44 -13.57
CA SER A 24 -7.97 0.84 -12.45
C SER A 24 -8.53 0.27 -11.15
N GLU A 25 -7.66 -0.23 -10.30
CA GLU A 25 -8.04 -0.85 -9.03
C GLU A 25 -7.09 -0.41 -7.91
N LEU A 26 -7.66 -0.08 -6.77
CA LEU A 26 -6.89 0.15 -5.55
C LEU A 26 -6.87 -1.15 -4.74
N HIS A 27 -5.70 -1.79 -4.66
CA HIS A 27 -5.51 -2.99 -3.85
C HIS A 27 -4.89 -2.58 -2.52
N VAL A 28 -5.61 -2.85 -1.43
CA VAL A 28 -5.18 -2.49 -0.09
C VAL A 28 -5.01 -3.75 0.75
N PHE A 29 -3.82 -3.92 1.31
CA PHE A 29 -3.42 -5.06 2.12
C PHE A 29 -3.20 -4.61 3.56
N GLY A 30 -3.57 -5.45 4.51
CA GLY A 30 -3.33 -5.25 5.93
C GLY A 30 -2.58 -6.44 6.49
N ASP A 31 -1.63 -6.17 7.37
CA ASP A 31 -0.85 -7.20 8.05
C ASP A 31 -0.58 -6.81 9.49
N ALA A 32 -0.39 -7.81 10.35
CA ALA A 32 -0.15 -7.66 11.76
C ALA A 32 0.84 -8.70 12.29
N SER A 33 1.72 -8.25 13.18
CA SER A 33 2.60 -9.07 13.99
C SER A 33 2.47 -8.64 15.46
N GLU A 34 3.14 -9.37 16.37
CA GLU A 34 3.18 -8.98 17.78
C GLU A 34 3.86 -7.62 18.03
N THR A 35 4.63 -7.11 17.06
CA THR A 35 5.41 -5.87 17.22
C THR A 35 4.84 -4.69 16.44
N ALA A 36 4.06 -4.90 15.39
CA ALA A 36 3.46 -3.84 14.58
C ALA A 36 2.24 -4.33 13.80
N PHE A 37 1.39 -3.41 13.37
CA PHE A 37 0.31 -3.68 12.43
C PHE A 37 0.19 -2.50 11.46
N GLY A 38 -0.33 -2.74 10.26
CA GLY A 38 -0.39 -1.68 9.26
C GLY A 38 -1.19 -2.03 8.03
N ALA A 39 -1.21 -1.07 7.10
CA ALA A 39 -1.82 -1.21 5.80
C ALA A 39 -0.92 -0.63 4.70
N VAL A 40 -1.02 -1.20 3.50
CA VAL A 40 -0.32 -0.78 2.29
C VAL A 40 -1.30 -0.75 1.13
N ALA A 41 -1.24 0.29 0.31
CA ALA A 41 -2.06 0.42 -0.89
C ALA A 41 -1.21 0.46 -2.16
N TYR A 42 -1.67 -0.27 -3.17
CA TYR A 42 -1.15 -0.26 -4.53
C TYR A 42 -2.24 0.13 -5.51
N LEU A 43 -1.89 0.90 -6.53
CA LEU A 43 -2.73 1.14 -7.68
C LEU A 43 -2.32 0.16 -8.77
N MET A 44 -3.25 -0.69 -9.19
CA MET A 44 -3.11 -1.51 -10.38
C MET A 44 -3.90 -0.86 -11.51
N THR A 45 -3.25 -0.66 -12.65
CA THR A 45 -3.88 -0.17 -13.88
C THR A 45 -3.68 -1.19 -14.99
N GLU A 46 -4.76 -1.47 -15.73
CA GLU A 46 -4.74 -2.27 -16.95
C GLU A 46 -4.96 -1.33 -18.14
N SER A 47 -4.04 -1.33 -19.10
CA SER A 47 -4.17 -0.58 -20.34
C SER A 47 -5.10 -1.27 -21.35
N MET A 48 -5.47 -0.55 -22.41
CA MET A 48 -6.38 -1.05 -23.45
C MET A 48 -5.81 -2.27 -24.22
N ASP A 49 -4.49 -2.41 -24.29
CA ASP A 49 -3.79 -3.58 -24.84
C ASP A 49 -3.64 -4.74 -23.82
N GLY A 50 -4.16 -4.57 -22.60
CA GLY A 50 -4.15 -5.58 -21.54
C GLY A 50 -2.88 -5.59 -20.68
N ALA A 51 -1.91 -4.69 -20.91
CA ALA A 51 -0.74 -4.60 -20.04
C ALA A 51 -1.14 -4.10 -18.65
N LYS A 52 -0.54 -4.69 -17.61
CA LYS A 52 -0.82 -4.35 -16.21
C LYS A 52 0.39 -3.69 -15.58
N GLU A 53 0.15 -2.57 -14.91
CA GLU A 53 1.15 -1.86 -14.13
C GLU A 53 0.67 -1.74 -12.68
N VAL A 54 1.57 -1.96 -11.73
CA VAL A 54 1.29 -1.80 -10.30
C VAL A 54 2.23 -0.74 -9.72
N ARG A 55 1.66 0.24 -9.03
CA ARG A 55 2.39 1.34 -8.39
C ARG A 55 2.09 1.38 -6.90
N PHE A 56 3.14 1.57 -6.10
CA PHE A 56 3.00 1.85 -4.68
C PHE A 56 2.33 3.22 -4.49
N CYS A 57 1.25 3.26 -3.72
CA CYS A 57 0.57 4.51 -3.38
C CYS A 57 1.05 5.04 -2.04
N LEU A 58 0.83 4.26 -0.98
CA LEU A 58 1.15 4.65 0.38
C LEU A 58 1.18 3.44 1.32
N ALA A 59 1.85 3.63 2.46
CA ALA A 59 1.90 2.69 3.57
C ALA A 59 1.64 3.44 4.88
N LYS A 60 0.91 2.80 5.80
CA LYS A 60 0.67 3.32 7.14
C LYS A 60 0.84 2.20 8.15
N ILE A 61 1.90 2.30 8.95
CA ILE A 61 2.30 1.28 9.92
C ILE A 61 2.24 1.89 11.32
N ARG A 62 1.82 1.09 12.30
CA ARG A 62 1.84 1.43 13.72
C ARG A 62 2.55 0.35 14.51
N VAL A 63 3.36 0.77 15.48
CA VAL A 63 3.94 -0.13 16.49
C VAL A 63 2.81 -0.69 17.35
N ALA A 64 2.87 -1.97 17.68
CA ALA A 64 1.90 -2.61 18.56
C ALA A 64 1.92 -1.95 19.95
N PRO A 65 0.77 -1.85 20.64
CA PRO A 65 0.74 -1.26 21.98
C PRO A 65 1.64 -1.99 22.98
N VAL A 66 2.22 -1.25 23.93
CA VAL A 66 3.05 -1.82 25.01
C VAL A 66 2.28 -2.87 25.81
N ARG A 67 0.97 -2.63 26.02
CA ARG A 67 0.07 -3.65 26.55
C ARG A 67 -0.14 -4.71 25.47
N ARG A 68 0.34 -5.95 25.74
CA ARG A 68 0.15 -7.09 24.84
C ARG A 68 -1.34 -7.26 24.49
N LEU A 69 -1.60 -7.25 23.18
CA LEU A 69 -2.86 -7.65 22.59
C LEU A 69 -2.66 -9.02 21.94
N SER A 70 -3.74 -9.78 21.80
CA SER A 70 -3.69 -11.03 21.05
C SER A 70 -3.47 -10.76 19.56
N LEU A 71 -2.83 -11.69 18.85
CA LEU A 71 -2.59 -11.58 17.41
C LEU A 71 -3.90 -11.33 16.62
N PRO A 72 -5.02 -12.03 16.87
CA PRO A 72 -6.28 -11.73 16.18
C PRO A 72 -6.79 -10.30 16.38
N ARG A 73 -6.53 -9.69 17.55
CA ARG A 73 -6.91 -8.29 17.78
C ARG A 73 -6.02 -7.34 16.98
N LEU A 74 -4.73 -7.65 16.83
CA LEU A 74 -3.81 -6.87 16.00
C LEU A 74 -4.16 -7.00 14.51
N GLU A 75 -4.53 -8.19 14.03
CA GLU A 75 -5.05 -8.41 12.68
C GLU A 75 -6.32 -7.58 12.42
N LEU A 76 -7.26 -7.55 13.37
CA LEU A 76 -8.45 -6.69 13.27
C LEU A 76 -8.09 -5.21 13.20
N MET A 77 -7.06 -4.78 13.94
CA MET A 77 -6.56 -3.39 13.88
C MET A 77 -5.90 -3.07 12.54
N ALA A 78 -5.19 -4.02 11.93
CA ALA A 78 -4.66 -3.90 10.57
C ALA A 78 -5.79 -3.76 9.54
N ALA A 79 -6.82 -4.62 9.62
CA ALA A 79 -8.00 -4.55 8.76
C ALA A 79 -8.74 -3.20 8.93
N LEU A 80 -8.81 -2.67 10.15
CA LEU A 80 -9.35 -1.34 10.39
C LEU A 80 -8.48 -0.24 9.74
N HIS A 81 -7.15 -0.38 9.76
CA HIS A 81 -6.24 0.53 9.06
C HIS A 81 -6.44 0.48 7.54
N VAL A 82 -6.63 -0.72 6.97
CA VAL A 82 -6.98 -0.92 5.56
C VAL A 82 -8.26 -0.17 5.21
N ALA A 83 -9.33 -0.37 5.98
CA ALA A 83 -10.64 0.23 5.70
C ALA A 83 -10.67 1.76 5.87
N ARG A 84 -9.77 2.32 6.69
CA ARG A 84 -9.71 3.76 7.00
C ARG A 84 -8.49 4.44 6.43
N LEU A 85 -7.87 3.84 5.42
CA LEU A 85 -6.65 4.35 4.84
C LEU A 85 -6.92 5.71 4.18
N LYS A 86 -6.23 6.74 4.67
CA LYS A 86 -6.29 8.14 4.25
C LYS A 86 -4.88 8.71 4.32
#